data_AF-A0AAV9FLC1-F1
#
_entry.id   AF-A0AAV9FLC1-F1
#
_cell.length_a   1.000
_cell.length_b   1.000
_cell.length_c   1.000
_cell.angle_alpha   90.00
_cell.angle_beta   90.00
_cell.angle_gamma   90.00
#
_symmetry.space_group_name_H-M   'P 1'
#
loop_
_entity.id
_entity.type
_entity.pdbx_description
1 polymer ?
#
loop_
_entity_poly.entity_id
_entity_poly.type
_entity_poly.pdbx_seq_one_letter_code
_entity_poly.pdbx_strand_id
1 'polypeptide(L)'
;MDPKIPETHLVTTIGSAEYALLRQSLRRSSAVGLDAEWRGVANRSVDGSPSFPTVTLLQISCRLRPVGADADDDRSTDHPVVVFLVDLLSVPSSPVWDMLRDLFVSPDVLKLGFKFKQDLIYLSSTFKSQGCDEGFDKVEPYIDITNIYHCMKSRHGGGNKFSKENKSLATICKEVTGIVLSKELQCSDWSFRPLTKEQLSYASADAYCLLEILTVFQCNVFRKANVTALYASRGNFGLKEILQESDVHDNVLRMKFYDASEIFKQQFLEVIQEIVLMFWLLHSLHTILFLWTIASQKLSVNMAGVFC
;
A
#
# COMPACT_ATOMS: atom_id res chain seq x y z
N MET A 1 1.06 25.05 -6.28
CA MET A 1 2.41 24.50 -6.53
C MET A 1 2.32 23.81 -7.86
N ASP A 2 3.21 24.12 -8.80
CA ASP A 2 3.31 23.33 -10.02
C ASP A 2 3.67 21.88 -9.64
N PRO A 3 3.06 20.87 -10.27
CA PRO A 3 3.37 19.48 -9.97
C PRO A 3 4.84 19.23 -10.29
N LYS A 4 5.62 18.82 -9.28
CA LYS A 4 7.01 18.39 -9.43
C LYS A 4 6.99 17.14 -10.32
N ILE A 5 7.55 17.25 -11.52
CA ILE A 5 7.66 16.11 -12.44
C ILE A 5 8.76 15.20 -11.88
N PRO A 6 8.47 13.92 -11.57
CA PRO A 6 9.49 13.02 -11.06
C PRO A 6 10.51 12.68 -12.15
N GLU A 7 11.77 12.57 -11.74
CA GLU A 7 12.80 11.96 -12.58
C GLU A 7 12.40 10.53 -12.91
N THR A 8 12.32 10.19 -14.20
CA THR A 8 11.79 8.92 -14.68
C THR A 8 12.79 8.21 -15.59
N HIS A 9 13.05 6.94 -15.31
CA HIS A 9 13.98 6.09 -16.06
C HIS A 9 13.27 4.87 -16.66
N LEU A 10 13.50 4.58 -17.94
CA LEU A 10 13.01 3.38 -18.60
C LEU A 10 14.09 2.29 -18.55
N VAL A 11 13.74 1.12 -18.05
CA VAL A 11 14.64 -0.03 -17.90
C VAL A 11 14.27 -1.10 -18.92
N THR A 12 15.10 -1.25 -19.96
CA THR A 12 14.87 -2.23 -21.05
C THR A 12 15.89 -3.38 -21.06
N THR A 13 16.99 -3.29 -20.30
CA THR A 13 17.98 -4.37 -20.19
C THR A 13 18.66 -4.36 -18.81
N ILE A 14 19.05 -5.53 -18.32
CA ILE A 14 19.70 -5.70 -17.00
C ILE A 14 21.15 -5.18 -16.95
N GLY A 15 21.77 -4.92 -18.10
CA GLY A 15 23.13 -4.38 -18.19
C GLY A 15 23.20 -2.85 -18.21
N SER A 16 22.06 -2.16 -18.15
CA SER A 16 22.01 -0.70 -18.31
C SER A 16 22.30 0.06 -17.02
N ALA A 17 22.67 1.34 -17.16
CA ALA A 17 22.85 2.24 -16.03
C ALA A 17 21.55 2.43 -15.24
N GLU A 18 20.41 2.43 -15.93
CA GLU A 18 19.06 2.56 -15.35
C GLU A 18 18.71 1.33 -14.50
N TYR A 19 19.06 0.12 -14.92
CA TYR A 19 18.86 -1.08 -14.10
C TYR A 19 19.75 -1.07 -12.85
N ALA A 20 21.01 -0.63 -12.98
CA ALA A 20 21.90 -0.46 -11.85
C ALA A 20 21.36 0.60 -10.86
N LEU A 21 20.85 1.72 -11.38
CA LEU A 21 20.23 2.79 -10.60
C LEU A 21 18.95 2.34 -9.91
N LEU A 22 18.11 1.54 -10.57
CA LEU A 22 16.93 0.91 -9.97
C LEU A 22 17.31 0.08 -8.74
N ARG A 23 18.28 -0.84 -8.87
CA ARG A 23 18.73 -1.68 -7.76
C ARG A 23 19.30 -0.87 -6.60
N GLN A 24 20.06 0.18 -6.90
CA GLN A 24 20.59 1.08 -5.88
C GLN A 24 19.48 1.87 -5.18
N SER A 25 18.52 2.37 -5.95
CA SER A 25 17.40 3.16 -5.44
C SER A 25 16.53 2.35 -4.50
N LEU A 26 16.15 1.12 -4.88
CA LEU A 26 15.36 0.22 -4.02
C LEU A 26 16.01 -0.03 -2.66
N ARG A 27 17.33 -0.24 -2.62
CA ARG A 27 18.08 -0.44 -1.36
C ARG A 27 18.10 0.81 -0.49
N ARG A 28 17.99 1.99 -1.09
CA ARG A 28 18.04 3.28 -0.41
C ARG A 28 16.65 3.85 -0.12
N SER A 29 15.58 3.20 -0.55
CA SER A 29 14.23 3.69 -0.39
C SER A 29 13.69 3.44 1.01
N SER A 30 13.01 4.44 1.58
CA SER A 30 12.18 4.26 2.78
C SER A 30 10.78 3.77 2.43
N ALA A 31 10.28 4.17 1.26
CA ALA A 31 9.02 3.71 0.70
C ALA A 31 9.11 3.59 -0.82
N VAL A 32 8.33 2.66 -1.37
CA VAL A 32 8.16 2.47 -2.81
C VAL A 32 6.68 2.43 -3.17
N GLY A 33 6.31 3.06 -4.27
CA GLY A 33 5.00 2.91 -4.91
C GLY A 33 5.10 1.96 -6.09
N LEU A 34 4.17 1.02 -6.19
CA LEU A 34 4.13 -0.01 -7.21
C LEU A 34 2.80 0.06 -7.94
N ASP A 35 2.90 0.03 -9.26
CA ASP A 35 1.76 -0.13 -10.17
C ASP A 35 2.18 -1.04 -11.32
N ALA A 36 1.22 -1.50 -12.13
CA ALA A 36 1.50 -2.36 -13.27
C ALA A 36 0.58 -2.08 -14.46
N GLU A 37 1.13 -2.19 -15.68
CA GLU A 37 0.34 -2.17 -16.91
C GLU A 37 0.48 -3.49 -17.66
N TRP A 38 -0.64 -4.00 -18.17
CA TRP A 38 -0.73 -5.35 -18.69
C TRP A 38 -1.41 -5.42 -20.06
N ARG A 39 -1.12 -6.49 -20.79
CA ARG A 39 -1.83 -6.82 -22.03
C ARG A 39 -3.23 -7.31 -21.69
N GLY A 40 -4.24 -6.77 -22.36
CA GLY A 40 -5.62 -7.29 -22.29
C GLY A 40 -5.70 -8.75 -22.76
N VAL A 41 -6.46 -9.59 -22.05
CA VAL A 41 -6.64 -11.00 -22.40
C VAL A 41 -7.74 -11.14 -23.45
N ALA A 42 -7.44 -11.74 -24.61
CA ALA A 42 -8.47 -12.23 -25.51
C ALA A 42 -9.12 -13.48 -24.89
N ASN A 43 -10.45 -13.52 -24.87
CA ASN A 43 -11.24 -14.51 -24.13
C ASN A 43 -10.75 -15.97 -24.25
N ARG A 44 -10.56 -16.58 -23.08
CA ARG A 44 -10.40 -18.03 -22.79
C ARG A 44 -9.14 -18.70 -23.33
N SER A 45 -8.35 -19.25 -22.43
CA SER A 45 -7.43 -20.33 -22.76
C SER A 45 -8.22 -21.54 -23.26
N VAL A 46 -7.61 -22.31 -24.17
CA VAL A 46 -8.22 -23.49 -24.80
C VAL A 46 -8.59 -24.57 -23.77
N ASP A 47 -7.99 -24.53 -22.58
CA ASP A 47 -8.18 -25.48 -21.48
C ASP A 47 -9.19 -25.04 -20.40
N GLY A 48 -9.78 -23.85 -20.52
CA GLY A 48 -10.73 -23.33 -19.52
C GLY A 48 -10.09 -22.88 -18.20
N SER A 49 -8.76 -22.84 -18.10
CA SER A 49 -8.06 -22.28 -16.95
C SER A 49 -8.22 -20.74 -16.89
N PRO A 50 -8.24 -20.11 -15.71
CA PRO A 50 -8.23 -18.66 -15.62
C PRO A 50 -6.90 -18.13 -16.18
N SER A 51 -6.94 -17.57 -17.38
CA SER A 51 -5.82 -16.84 -17.96
C SER A 51 -5.72 -15.46 -17.32
N PHE A 52 -4.68 -15.24 -16.52
CA PHE A 52 -4.35 -13.93 -15.99
C PHE A 52 -3.69 -13.07 -17.08
N PRO A 53 -3.93 -11.75 -17.08
CA PRO A 53 -3.22 -10.86 -18.00
C PRO A 53 -1.72 -10.89 -17.74
N THR A 54 -0.94 -10.82 -18.83
CA THR A 54 0.52 -10.69 -18.75
C THR A 54 0.88 -9.23 -18.50
N VAL A 55 1.58 -8.97 -17.40
CA VAL A 55 2.13 -7.66 -17.11
C VAL A 55 3.25 -7.35 -18.09
N THR A 56 3.16 -6.20 -18.75
CA THR A 56 4.09 -5.76 -19.79
C THR A 56 5.00 -4.63 -19.32
N LEU A 57 4.57 -3.86 -18.34
CA LEU A 57 5.33 -2.76 -17.75
C LEU A 57 5.07 -2.74 -16.24
N LEU A 58 6.14 -2.64 -15.46
CA LEU A 58 6.09 -2.51 -14.01
C LEU A 58 6.60 -1.12 -13.64
N GLN A 59 5.83 -0.37 -12.86
CA GLN A 59 6.23 0.97 -12.41
C GLN A 59 6.65 0.93 -10.94
N ILE A 60 7.77 1.57 -10.63
CA ILE A 60 8.33 1.62 -9.29
C ILE A 60 8.75 3.05 -8.98
N SER A 61 7.99 3.75 -8.14
CA SER A 61 8.41 5.03 -7.56
C SER A 61 9.18 4.79 -6.27
N CYS A 62 10.31 5.49 -6.08
CA CYS A 62 11.26 5.26 -5.00
C CYS A 62 11.45 6.56 -4.21
N ARG A 63 11.03 6.61 -2.94
CA ARG A 63 11.37 7.71 -2.03
C ARG A 63 12.71 7.42 -1.37
N LEU A 64 13.75 8.14 -1.78
CA LEU A 64 15.13 7.87 -1.35
C LEU A 64 15.41 8.48 0.02
N ARG A 65 16.15 7.76 0.87
CA ARG A 65 16.73 8.31 2.09
C ARG A 65 17.81 9.36 1.74
N PRO A 66 17.92 10.47 2.52
CA PRO A 66 18.98 11.45 2.35
C PRO A 66 20.37 10.79 2.39
N VAL A 67 21.31 11.30 1.58
CA VAL A 67 22.71 10.85 1.62
C VAL A 67 23.44 11.64 2.69
N GLY A 68 23.96 10.97 3.72
CA GLY A 68 24.87 11.60 4.69
C GLY A 68 24.22 12.48 5.75
N ALA A 69 22.89 12.46 5.90
CA ALA A 69 22.27 12.95 7.12
C ALA A 69 22.51 11.91 8.22
N ASP A 70 23.07 12.32 9.35
CA ASP A 70 22.90 11.58 10.60
C ASP A 70 21.42 11.22 10.70
N ALA A 71 21.11 9.97 11.06
CA ALA A 71 19.75 9.41 11.01
C ALA A 71 18.69 10.18 11.85
N ASP A 72 19.08 11.28 12.50
CA ASP A 72 18.29 12.11 13.40
C ASP A 72 17.73 13.41 12.75
N ASP A 73 18.11 13.79 11.50
CA ASP A 73 17.50 14.96 10.77
C ASP A 73 16.52 14.55 9.65
N ASP A 74 15.67 13.55 9.92
CA ASP A 74 14.58 13.11 9.03
C ASP A 74 13.32 13.99 9.18
N ARG A 75 13.50 15.32 9.30
CA ARG A 75 12.38 16.28 9.43
C ARG A 75 11.95 16.90 8.10
N SER A 76 12.72 16.66 7.05
CA SER A 76 12.42 17.09 5.68
C SER A 76 11.41 16.15 5.03
N THR A 77 10.22 16.65 4.69
CA THR A 77 9.28 15.90 3.83
C THR A 77 9.65 15.94 2.35
N ASP A 78 10.73 16.65 1.96
CA ASP A 78 11.19 16.77 0.58
C ASP A 78 12.31 15.77 0.29
N HIS A 79 11.98 14.48 0.46
CA HIS A 79 12.88 13.41 0.02
C HIS A 79 12.82 13.30 -1.51
N PRO A 80 13.97 13.12 -2.18
CA PRO A 80 13.97 12.93 -3.62
C PRO A 80 13.23 11.65 -3.99
N VAL A 81 12.39 11.76 -5.01
CA VAL A 81 11.65 10.65 -5.59
C VAL A 81 12.11 10.43 -7.03
N VAL A 82 12.40 9.18 -7.35
CA VAL A 82 12.74 8.72 -8.70
C VAL A 82 11.79 7.61 -9.11
N VAL A 83 11.40 7.55 -10.38
CA VAL A 83 10.49 6.56 -10.92
C VAL A 83 11.21 5.68 -11.95
N PHE A 84 10.97 4.38 -11.88
CA PHE A 84 11.46 3.42 -12.85
C PHE A 84 10.28 2.75 -13.55
N LEU A 85 10.37 2.69 -14.88
CA LEU A 85 9.45 1.97 -15.75
C LEU A 85 10.22 0.75 -16.26
N VAL A 86 9.91 -0.44 -15.73
CA VAL A 86 10.60 -1.68 -16.08
C VAL A 86 9.83 -2.39 -17.17
N ASP A 87 10.40 -2.43 -18.38
CA ASP A 87 9.81 -3.09 -19.53
C ASP A 87 9.99 -4.61 -19.45
N LEU A 88 8.98 -5.28 -18.90
CA LEU A 88 8.97 -6.73 -18.69
C LEU A 88 8.92 -7.55 -19.99
N LEU A 89 8.72 -6.91 -21.15
CA LEU A 89 8.87 -7.56 -22.45
C LEU A 89 10.32 -7.57 -22.95
N SER A 90 11.15 -6.64 -22.44
CA SER A 90 12.54 -6.46 -22.89
C SER A 90 13.56 -7.04 -21.91
N VAL A 91 13.27 -7.01 -20.60
CA VAL A 91 14.19 -7.55 -19.57
C VAL A 91 13.94 -9.03 -19.28
N PRO A 92 14.99 -9.83 -19.00
CA PRO A 92 14.82 -11.19 -18.49
C PRO A 92 14.05 -11.23 -17.17
N SER A 93 13.14 -12.19 -17.04
CA SER A 93 12.19 -12.30 -15.92
C SER A 93 12.86 -12.62 -14.59
N SER A 94 13.78 -13.59 -14.56
CA SER A 94 14.41 -14.08 -13.32
C SER A 94 15.11 -12.97 -12.51
N PRO A 95 15.98 -12.12 -13.09
CA PRO A 95 16.62 -11.03 -12.34
C PRO A 95 15.65 -9.99 -11.75
N VAL A 96 14.52 -9.74 -12.43
CA VAL A 96 13.49 -8.82 -11.91
C VAL A 96 12.68 -9.50 -10.82
N TRP A 97 12.32 -10.77 -11.01
CA TRP A 97 11.60 -11.56 -10.01
C TRP A 97 12.40 -11.70 -8.70
N ASP A 98 13.69 -12.02 -8.78
CA ASP A 98 14.58 -12.09 -7.61
C ASP A 98 14.64 -10.75 -6.86
N MET A 99 14.77 -9.65 -7.60
CA MET A 99 14.77 -8.30 -7.04
C MET A 99 13.47 -7.96 -6.30
N LEU A 100 12.32 -8.30 -6.89
CA LEU A 100 11.01 -8.05 -6.29
C LEU A 100 10.76 -8.91 -5.07
N ARG A 101 11.18 -10.18 -5.09
CA ARG A 101 11.09 -11.07 -3.93
C ARG A 101 11.81 -10.46 -2.73
N ASP A 102 13.04 -9.98 -2.92
CA ASP A 102 13.83 -9.35 -1.87
C ASP A 102 13.18 -8.05 -1.37
N LEU A 103 12.66 -7.22 -2.29
CA LEU A 103 11.95 -5.98 -1.96
C LEU A 103 10.69 -6.22 -1.11
N PHE A 104 9.89 -7.22 -1.48
CA PHE A 104 8.59 -7.46 -0.87
C PHE A 104 8.68 -7.97 0.56
N VAL A 105 9.75 -8.70 0.92
CA VAL A 105 9.99 -9.15 2.30
C VAL A 105 10.82 -8.18 3.13
N SER A 106 11.40 -7.14 2.51
CA SER A 106 12.24 -6.18 3.22
C SER A 106 11.44 -5.36 4.25
N PRO A 107 11.78 -5.43 5.55
CA PRO A 107 11.08 -4.69 6.60
C PRO A 107 11.39 -3.19 6.55
N ASP A 108 12.50 -2.81 5.94
CA ASP A 108 13.00 -1.42 5.90
C ASP A 108 12.36 -0.59 4.79
N VAL A 109 11.54 -1.21 3.93
CA VAL A 109 10.90 -0.55 2.79
C VAL A 109 9.40 -0.74 2.87
N LEU A 110 8.67 0.36 3.00
CA LEU A 110 7.21 0.37 2.91
C LEU A 110 6.75 0.25 1.45
N LYS A 111 5.92 -0.74 1.14
CA LYS A 111 5.33 -0.92 -0.20
C LYS A 111 3.95 -0.26 -0.28
N LEU A 112 3.70 0.54 -1.30
CA LEU A 112 2.40 1.14 -1.59
C LEU A 112 1.86 0.58 -2.91
N GLY A 113 0.56 0.35 -2.97
CA GLY A 113 -0.13 0.04 -4.23
C GLY A 113 -1.61 0.41 -4.14
N PHE A 114 -2.32 0.38 -5.27
CA PHE A 114 -3.76 0.62 -5.32
C PHE A 114 -4.46 -0.64 -5.83
N LYS A 115 -5.33 -1.25 -5.01
CA LYS A 115 -5.78 -2.63 -5.24
C LYS A 115 -4.60 -3.60 -5.36
N PHE A 116 -3.59 -3.39 -4.54
CA PHE A 116 -2.25 -3.93 -4.70
C PHE A 116 -2.21 -5.46 -4.83
N LYS A 117 -3.14 -6.16 -4.15
CA LYS A 117 -3.30 -7.62 -4.26
C LYS A 117 -3.52 -8.08 -5.71
N GLN A 118 -4.27 -7.32 -6.51
CA GLN A 118 -4.53 -7.66 -7.91
C GLN A 118 -3.25 -7.61 -8.74
N ASP A 119 -2.46 -6.54 -8.60
CA ASP A 119 -1.20 -6.40 -9.34
C ASP A 119 -0.21 -7.50 -8.94
N LEU A 120 -0.14 -7.83 -7.65
CA LEU A 120 0.69 -8.93 -7.16
C LEU A 120 0.31 -10.28 -7.78
N ILE A 121 -1.00 -10.56 -7.94
CA ILE A 121 -1.48 -11.78 -8.61
C ILE A 121 -1.05 -11.79 -10.08
N TYR A 122 -1.21 -10.67 -10.79
CA TYR A 122 -0.85 -10.57 -12.21
C TYR A 122 0.67 -10.66 -12.43
N LEU A 123 1.46 -9.99 -11.59
CA LEU A 123 2.92 -10.10 -11.61
C LEU A 123 3.36 -11.54 -11.31
N SER A 124 2.85 -12.15 -10.23
CA SER A 124 3.19 -13.53 -9.86
C SER A 124 2.86 -14.52 -10.98
N SER A 125 1.66 -14.40 -11.59
CA SER A 125 1.29 -15.21 -12.75
C SER A 125 2.18 -14.95 -13.97
N THR A 126 2.59 -13.71 -14.20
CA THR A 126 3.49 -13.34 -15.31
C THR A 126 4.84 -14.03 -15.15
N PHE A 127 5.48 -13.90 -14.00
CA PHE A 127 6.77 -14.52 -13.72
C PHE A 127 6.71 -16.05 -13.75
N LYS A 128 5.65 -16.64 -13.17
CA LYS A 128 5.43 -18.09 -13.21
C LYS A 128 5.29 -18.61 -14.64
N SER A 129 4.55 -17.90 -15.50
CA SER A 129 4.42 -18.27 -16.92
C SER A 129 5.73 -18.18 -17.70
N GLN A 130 6.69 -17.40 -17.18
CA GLN A 130 8.02 -17.20 -17.74
C GLN A 130 9.10 -18.09 -17.07
N GLY A 131 8.69 -19.07 -16.27
CA GLY A 131 9.58 -20.09 -15.69
C GLY A 131 10.24 -19.70 -14.35
N CYS A 132 9.78 -18.64 -13.69
CA CYS A 132 10.18 -18.33 -12.31
C CYS A 132 9.38 -19.18 -11.31
N ASP A 133 9.88 -19.32 -10.09
CA ASP A 133 9.18 -20.04 -9.01
C ASP A 133 7.88 -19.32 -8.59
N GLU A 134 7.07 -20.00 -7.79
CA GLU A 134 5.87 -19.41 -7.19
C GLU A 134 6.24 -18.18 -6.36
N GLY A 135 5.46 -17.11 -6.50
CA GLY A 135 5.93 -15.77 -6.17
C GLY A 135 5.01 -14.98 -5.24
N PHE A 136 5.66 -14.20 -4.37
CA PHE A 136 5.13 -13.14 -3.51
C PHE A 136 4.17 -13.59 -2.39
N ASP A 137 4.40 -14.78 -1.82
CA ASP A 137 3.62 -15.32 -0.68
C ASP A 137 3.60 -14.40 0.54
N LYS A 138 4.62 -13.54 0.64
CA LYS A 138 4.80 -12.59 1.72
C LYS A 138 5.19 -11.23 1.17
N VAL A 139 4.37 -10.23 1.48
CA VAL A 139 4.64 -8.82 1.22
C VAL A 139 4.40 -8.07 2.51
N GLU A 140 5.45 -7.55 3.13
CA GLU A 140 5.35 -6.75 4.35
C GLU A 140 6.59 -5.85 4.55
N PRO A 141 6.45 -4.64 5.13
CA PRO A 141 5.20 -3.93 5.36
C PRO A 141 4.63 -3.37 4.04
N TYR A 142 3.31 -3.40 3.87
CA TYR A 142 2.65 -2.76 2.73
C TYR A 142 1.39 -2.01 3.15
N ILE A 143 0.99 -1.06 2.31
CA ILE A 143 -0.27 -0.35 2.45
C ILE A 143 -0.97 -0.26 1.09
N ASP A 144 -2.24 -0.65 1.07
CA ASP A 144 -3.14 -0.35 -0.04
C ASP A 144 -3.71 1.07 0.11
N ILE A 145 -3.59 1.90 -0.92
CA ILE A 145 -4.09 3.28 -0.95
C ILE A 145 -5.59 3.35 -0.62
N THR A 146 -6.36 2.34 -1.01
CA THR A 146 -7.79 2.25 -0.69
C THR A 146 -8.01 2.23 0.83
N ASN A 147 -7.16 1.50 1.56
CA ASN A 147 -7.24 1.39 3.02
C ASN A 147 -6.87 2.73 3.69
N ILE A 148 -5.82 3.42 3.22
CA ILE A 148 -5.46 4.77 3.71
C ILE A 148 -6.63 5.74 3.51
N TYR A 149 -7.19 5.76 2.30
CA TYR A 149 -8.27 6.67 1.95
C TYR A 149 -9.49 6.50 2.86
N HIS A 150 -9.90 5.25 3.10
CA HIS A 150 -11.00 4.97 4.02
C HIS A 150 -10.68 5.36 5.48
N CYS A 151 -9.45 5.13 5.94
CA CYS A 151 -9.00 5.56 7.27
C CYS A 151 -9.07 7.10 7.43
N MET A 152 -8.67 7.86 6.40
CA MET A 152 -8.78 9.32 6.42
C MET A 152 -10.24 9.79 6.51
N LYS A 153 -11.16 9.19 5.76
CA LYS A 153 -12.57 9.63 5.68
C LYS A 153 -13.39 9.24 6.92
N SER A 154 -13.21 8.03 7.45
CA SER A 154 -13.89 7.57 8.67
C SER A 154 -13.60 8.49 9.87
N ARG A 155 -12.46 9.18 9.86
CA ARG A 155 -12.03 10.11 10.91
C ARG A 155 -12.52 11.56 10.76
N HIS A 156 -13.27 11.89 9.71
CA HIS A 156 -13.80 13.24 9.48
C HIS A 156 -15.35 13.31 9.42
N GLY A 157 -16.06 12.17 9.46
CA GLY A 157 -17.52 12.14 9.41
C GLY A 157 -18.08 11.21 10.48
N GLY A 158 -18.86 11.76 11.41
CA GLY A 158 -19.57 10.99 12.41
C GLY A 158 -20.55 10.00 11.76
N GLY A 159 -20.40 8.72 12.10
CA GLY A 159 -21.50 7.78 12.23
C GLY A 159 -22.34 7.42 11.01
N ASN A 160 -21.94 7.76 9.77
CA ASN A 160 -22.67 7.27 8.59
C ASN A 160 -21.93 6.11 7.93
N LYS A 161 -22.66 5.02 7.72
CA LYS A 161 -22.25 3.80 7.02
C LYS A 161 -21.94 4.19 5.57
N PHE A 162 -20.74 4.71 5.32
CA PHE A 162 -20.30 4.98 3.96
C PHE A 162 -20.32 3.64 3.23
N SER A 163 -21.12 3.55 2.17
CA SER A 163 -20.96 2.52 1.17
C SER A 163 -19.47 2.43 0.85
N LYS A 164 -18.91 1.21 0.80
CA LYS A 164 -17.58 0.97 0.23
C LYS A 164 -17.65 1.35 -1.25
N GLU A 165 -17.65 2.65 -1.55
CA GLU A 165 -17.54 3.16 -2.90
C GLU A 165 -16.12 2.84 -3.36
N ASN A 166 -16.02 1.96 -4.36
CA ASN A 166 -14.78 1.60 -5.01
C ASN A 166 -14.29 2.77 -5.88
N LYS A 167 -13.75 3.82 -5.23
CA LYS A 167 -13.18 4.97 -5.93
C LYS A 167 -11.92 4.57 -6.69
N SER A 168 -11.75 5.15 -7.88
CA SER A 168 -10.53 4.98 -8.67
C SER A 168 -9.34 5.73 -8.06
N LEU A 169 -8.11 5.29 -8.39
CA LEU A 169 -6.88 5.97 -7.98
C LEU A 169 -6.89 7.46 -8.34
N ALA A 170 -7.26 7.81 -9.58
CA ALA A 170 -7.40 9.21 -10.00
C ALA A 170 -8.38 10.03 -9.14
N THR A 171 -9.48 9.43 -8.69
CA THR A 171 -10.44 10.10 -7.80
C THR A 171 -9.83 10.32 -6.42
N ILE A 172 -9.18 9.30 -5.86
CA ILE A 172 -8.52 9.39 -4.55
C ILE A 172 -7.38 10.42 -4.61
N CYS A 173 -6.54 10.35 -5.64
CA CYS A 173 -5.43 11.27 -5.87
C CYS A 173 -5.92 12.72 -5.91
N LYS A 174 -6.95 13.01 -6.70
CA LYS A 174 -7.55 14.35 -6.78
C LYS A 174 -8.12 14.82 -5.45
N GLU A 175 -8.82 13.96 -4.71
CA GLU A 175 -9.41 14.33 -3.42
C GLU A 175 -8.36 14.55 -2.32
N VAL A 176 -7.26 13.78 -2.34
CA VAL A 176 -6.24 13.82 -1.29
C VAL A 176 -5.20 14.90 -1.58
N THR A 177 -4.70 14.96 -2.81
CA THR A 177 -3.54 15.80 -3.18
C THR A 177 -3.93 17.02 -4.01
N GLY A 178 -5.11 17.02 -4.64
CA GLY A 178 -5.50 18.01 -5.65
C GLY A 178 -4.97 17.71 -7.06
N ILE A 179 -4.08 16.73 -7.21
CA ILE A 179 -3.49 16.34 -8.51
C ILE A 179 -4.52 15.57 -9.34
N VAL A 180 -4.65 15.93 -10.62
CA VAL A 180 -5.54 15.25 -11.56
C VAL A 180 -4.72 14.27 -12.39
N LEU A 181 -4.98 12.96 -12.21
CA LEU A 181 -4.41 11.92 -13.08
C LEU A 181 -5.27 11.77 -14.34
N SER A 182 -4.61 11.65 -15.50
CA SER A 182 -5.28 11.26 -16.74
C SER A 182 -5.77 9.81 -16.63
N LYS A 183 -6.82 9.46 -17.36
CA LYS A 183 -7.31 8.07 -17.51
C LYS A 183 -7.23 7.59 -18.95
N GLU A 184 -6.75 8.44 -19.86
CA GLU A 184 -6.87 8.24 -21.31
C GLU A 184 -6.07 7.05 -21.81
N LEU A 185 -4.96 6.71 -21.13
CA LEU A 185 -4.06 5.63 -21.54
C LEU A 185 -4.22 4.33 -20.76
N GLN A 186 -5.18 4.28 -19.83
CA GLN A 186 -5.47 3.07 -19.04
C GLN A 186 -5.79 1.85 -19.92
N CYS A 187 -6.42 2.07 -21.08
CA CYS A 187 -6.76 1.04 -22.05
C CYS A 187 -5.89 1.07 -23.32
N SER A 188 -4.72 1.71 -23.27
CA SER A 188 -3.80 1.74 -24.41
C SER A 188 -3.17 0.37 -24.68
N ASP A 189 -2.59 0.17 -25.87
CA ASP A 189 -1.85 -1.06 -26.15
C ASP A 189 -0.47 -1.03 -25.48
N TRP A 190 -0.41 -1.55 -24.25
CA TRP A 190 0.81 -1.68 -23.46
C TRP A 190 1.79 -2.75 -23.98
N SER A 191 1.42 -3.48 -25.03
CA SER A 191 2.31 -4.43 -25.71
C SER A 191 3.10 -3.78 -26.85
N PHE A 192 2.64 -2.65 -27.36
CA PHE A 192 3.30 -1.98 -28.46
C PHE A 192 4.67 -1.45 -28.04
N ARG A 193 5.68 -1.61 -28.92
CA ARG A 193 7.03 -1.10 -28.71
C ARG A 193 7.50 -0.33 -29.96
N PRO A 194 8.16 0.83 -29.80
CA PRO A 194 8.47 1.48 -28.52
C PRO A 194 7.21 2.07 -27.86
N LEU A 195 7.22 2.18 -26.52
CA LEU A 195 6.17 2.90 -25.78
C LEU A 195 6.22 4.39 -26.15
N THR A 196 5.05 5.04 -26.25
CA THR A 196 4.99 6.48 -26.54
C THR A 196 5.38 7.32 -25.34
N LYS A 197 5.75 8.59 -25.57
CA LYS A 197 6.08 9.52 -24.47
C LYS A 197 4.91 9.72 -23.52
N GLU A 198 3.70 9.70 -24.05
CA GLU A 198 2.46 9.84 -23.29
C GLU A 198 2.22 8.61 -22.41
N GLN A 199 2.46 7.39 -22.92
CA GLN A 199 2.40 6.16 -22.13
C GLN A 199 3.42 6.16 -20.98
N LEU A 200 4.65 6.60 -21.25
CA LEU A 200 5.69 6.70 -20.21
C LEU A 200 5.32 7.73 -19.14
N SER A 201 4.80 8.90 -19.54
CA SER A 201 4.37 9.95 -18.63
C SER A 201 3.19 9.50 -17.75
N TYR A 202 2.20 8.84 -18.36
CA TYR A 202 1.06 8.25 -17.66
C TYR A 202 1.51 7.24 -16.61
N ALA A 203 2.31 6.25 -17.03
CA ALA A 203 2.79 5.18 -16.16
C ALA A 203 3.63 5.74 -14.99
N SER A 204 4.45 6.76 -15.27
CA SER A 204 5.22 7.43 -14.22
C SER A 204 4.34 8.12 -13.19
N ALA A 205 3.30 8.83 -13.64
CA ALA A 205 2.37 9.54 -12.77
C ALA A 205 1.57 8.59 -11.86
N ASP A 206 1.13 7.43 -12.36
CA ASP A 206 0.33 6.47 -11.59
C ASP A 206 1.13 5.86 -10.43
N ALA A 207 2.41 5.51 -10.62
CA ALA A 207 3.25 5.07 -9.50
C ALA A 207 3.70 6.22 -8.59
N TYR A 208 3.98 7.40 -9.14
CA TYR A 208 4.41 8.56 -8.36
C TYR A 208 3.33 9.04 -7.38
N CYS A 209 2.07 9.07 -7.83
CA CYS A 209 0.97 9.58 -7.04
C CYS A 209 0.74 8.81 -5.73
N LEU A 210 1.13 7.52 -5.68
CA LEU A 210 1.06 6.70 -4.48
C LEU A 210 1.89 7.31 -3.34
N LEU A 211 3.09 7.81 -3.66
CA LEU A 211 3.97 8.49 -2.70
C LEU A 211 3.40 9.86 -2.31
N GLU A 212 2.82 10.61 -3.24
CA GLU A 212 2.18 11.90 -2.93
C GLU A 212 1.00 11.74 -1.97
N ILE A 213 0.17 10.70 -2.18
CA ILE A 213 -0.92 10.35 -1.27
C ILE A 213 -0.38 10.00 0.12
N LEU A 214 0.71 9.21 0.20
CA LEU A 214 1.37 8.90 1.46
C LEU A 214 1.87 10.17 2.17
N THR A 215 2.49 11.10 1.43
CA THR A 215 2.99 12.37 1.99
C THR A 215 1.86 13.18 2.63
N VAL A 216 0.73 13.34 1.92
CA VAL A 216 -0.42 14.06 2.47
C VAL A 216 -1.00 13.33 3.69
N PHE A 217 -1.04 12.01 3.67
CA PHE A 217 -1.47 11.22 4.83
C PHE A 217 -0.59 11.46 6.05
N GLN A 218 0.72 11.33 5.89
CA GLN A 218 1.69 11.56 6.96
C GLN A 218 1.54 12.98 7.53
N CYS A 219 1.49 14.00 6.68
CA CYS A 219 1.26 15.39 7.09
C CYS A 219 -0.05 15.57 7.90
N ASN A 220 -1.13 14.92 7.49
CA ASN A 220 -2.42 14.99 8.21
C ASN A 220 -2.36 14.30 9.57
N VAL A 221 -1.65 13.18 9.68
CA VAL A 221 -1.44 12.47 10.95
C VAL A 221 -0.58 13.32 11.89
N PHE A 222 0.54 13.86 11.42
CA PHE A 222 1.44 14.70 12.23
C PHE A 222 0.74 15.97 12.74
N ARG A 223 -0.02 16.68 11.89
CA ARG A 223 -0.80 17.85 12.31
C ARG A 223 -1.77 17.51 13.43
N LYS A 224 -2.49 16.39 13.33
CA LYS A 224 -3.45 15.97 14.37
C LYS A 224 -2.76 15.56 15.67
N ALA A 225 -1.67 14.81 15.60
CA ALA A 225 -0.88 14.43 16.78
C ALA A 225 -0.37 15.68 17.53
N ASN A 226 0.13 16.69 16.81
CA ASN A 226 0.55 17.96 17.40
C ASN A 226 -0.62 18.74 18.01
N VAL A 227 -1.77 18.78 17.36
CA VAL A 227 -2.98 19.42 17.90
C VAL A 227 -3.44 18.72 19.17
N THR A 228 -3.52 17.39 19.19
CA THR A 228 -3.87 16.61 20.39
C THR A 228 -2.86 16.82 21.52
N ALA A 229 -1.56 16.85 21.21
CA ALA A 229 -0.51 17.13 22.19
C ALA A 229 -0.63 18.56 22.76
N LEU A 230 -0.96 19.56 21.93
CA LEU A 230 -1.20 20.95 22.36
C LEU A 230 -2.46 21.10 23.22
N TYR A 231 -3.51 20.32 22.94
CA TYR A 231 -4.70 20.28 23.79
C TYR A 231 -4.43 19.57 25.11
N ALA A 232 -3.65 18.49 25.11
CA ALA A 232 -3.21 17.81 26.33
C ALA A 232 -2.32 18.71 27.19
N SER A 233 -1.44 19.53 26.59
CA SER A 233 -0.59 20.49 27.32
C SER A 233 -1.32 21.76 27.78
N ARG A 234 -2.55 22.00 27.30
CA ARG A 234 -3.42 23.10 27.79
C ARG A 234 -4.22 22.71 29.05
N GLY A 235 -4.15 21.46 29.48
CA GLY A 235 -4.59 21.02 30.81
C GLY A 235 -3.43 21.08 31.80
N ASN A 236 -3.39 22.12 32.63
CA ASN A 236 -2.55 22.26 33.82
C ASN A 236 -1.02 22.16 33.63
N PHE A 237 -0.35 23.27 33.27
CA PHE A 237 0.95 23.63 33.85
C PHE A 237 1.13 25.15 33.89
N GLY A 238 1.58 25.66 35.04
CA GLY A 238 1.74 27.09 35.30
C GLY A 238 2.94 27.67 34.54
N LEU A 239 2.80 28.92 34.12
CA LEU A 239 3.78 29.72 33.35
C LEU A 239 5.17 29.92 34.01
N LYS A 240 5.49 29.24 35.12
CA LYS A 240 6.78 29.34 35.82
C LYS A 240 7.74 28.18 35.56
N GLU A 241 7.30 27.08 34.95
CA GLU A 241 8.17 25.92 34.66
C GLU A 241 8.66 25.87 33.20
N ILE A 242 8.26 26.82 32.35
CA ILE A 242 8.63 26.86 30.91
C ILE A 242 9.98 27.59 30.67
N LEU A 243 10.57 28.22 31.69
CA LEU A 243 11.77 29.07 31.53
C LEU A 243 13.06 28.53 32.15
N GLN A 244 13.06 27.31 32.69
CA GLN A 244 14.28 26.67 33.21
C GLN A 244 14.26 25.18 32.86
N GLU A 245 14.76 24.85 31.68
CA GLU A 245 15.63 23.69 31.40
C GLU A 245 15.77 23.53 29.87
N SER A 246 16.70 24.31 29.33
CA SER A 246 17.36 24.01 28.06
C SER A 246 18.29 22.82 28.29
N ASP A 247 17.80 21.58 28.11
CA ASP A 247 18.61 20.41 27.66
C ASP A 247 17.87 19.05 27.69
N VAL A 248 16.59 18.97 28.06
CA VAL A 248 15.87 17.67 28.17
C VAL A 248 15.08 17.28 26.89
N HIS A 249 15.21 18.05 25.80
CA HIS A 249 14.28 17.96 24.68
C HIS A 249 14.48 16.78 23.70
N ASP A 250 15.56 15.99 23.88
CA ASP A 250 15.93 14.93 22.95
C ASP A 250 15.43 13.53 23.36
N ASN A 251 15.36 13.23 24.66
CA ASN A 251 14.96 11.90 25.12
C ASN A 251 13.44 11.67 25.10
N VAL A 252 12.64 12.73 25.23
CA VAL A 252 11.16 12.63 25.23
C VAL A 252 10.60 12.39 23.82
N LEU A 253 11.30 12.83 22.77
CA LEU A 253 10.87 12.64 21.38
C LEU A 253 11.36 11.30 20.80
N ARG A 254 12.54 10.81 21.23
CA ARG A 254 13.05 9.49 20.86
C ARG A 254 12.22 8.36 21.47
N MET A 255 11.78 8.52 22.73
CA MET A 255 10.78 7.64 23.34
C MET A 255 9.46 7.68 22.55
N LYS A 256 9.00 8.84 22.07
CA LYS A 256 7.75 8.92 21.31
C LYS A 256 7.77 8.28 19.92
N PHE A 257 8.90 8.07 19.25
CA PHE A 257 8.91 7.34 17.97
C PHE A 257 9.07 5.83 18.14
N TYR A 258 9.83 5.38 19.14
CA TYR A 258 9.88 3.96 19.51
C TYR A 258 8.55 3.53 20.15
N ASP A 259 8.00 4.36 21.04
CA ASP A 259 6.69 4.14 21.66
C ASP A 259 5.54 4.44 20.70
N ALA A 260 5.61 5.39 19.76
CA ALA A 260 4.54 5.51 18.74
C ALA A 260 4.60 4.36 17.75
N SER A 261 5.78 3.86 17.37
CA SER A 261 5.89 2.64 16.54
C SER A 261 5.35 1.41 17.28
N GLU A 262 5.60 1.27 18.59
CA GLU A 262 5.07 0.19 19.42
C GLU A 262 3.60 0.40 19.82
N ILE A 263 3.11 1.63 19.99
CA ILE A 263 1.68 1.98 20.15
C ILE A 263 0.95 1.80 18.81
N PHE A 264 1.60 2.07 17.68
CA PHE A 264 1.05 1.76 16.35
C PHE A 264 1.03 0.26 16.14
N LYS A 265 2.06 -0.50 16.53
CA LYS A 265 2.02 -1.97 16.51
C LYS A 265 0.98 -2.52 17.49
N GLN A 266 0.88 -1.99 18.70
CA GLN A 266 -0.10 -2.44 19.71
C GLN A 266 -1.53 -2.04 19.35
N GLN A 267 -1.81 -0.82 18.91
CA GLN A 267 -3.14 -0.43 18.45
C GLN A 267 -3.52 -1.10 17.12
N PHE A 268 -2.56 -1.39 16.25
CA PHE A 268 -2.82 -2.16 15.02
C PHE A 268 -3.00 -3.66 15.34
N LEU A 269 -2.31 -4.21 16.34
CA LEU A 269 -2.50 -5.57 16.85
C LEU A 269 -3.78 -5.74 17.67
N GLU A 270 -4.19 -4.74 18.46
CA GLU A 270 -5.47 -4.72 19.19
C GLU A 270 -6.65 -4.66 18.21
N VAL A 271 -6.56 -3.84 17.16
CA VAL A 271 -7.58 -3.80 16.10
C VAL A 271 -7.62 -5.13 15.33
N ILE A 272 -6.47 -5.77 15.07
CA ILE A 272 -6.45 -7.10 14.46
C ILE A 272 -6.98 -8.17 15.42
N GLN A 273 -6.67 -8.12 16.72
CA GLN A 273 -7.20 -9.05 17.72
C GLN A 273 -8.71 -8.90 17.90
N GLU A 274 -9.26 -7.68 17.93
CA GLU A 274 -10.70 -7.45 17.97
C GLU A 274 -11.40 -7.95 16.71
N ILE A 275 -10.78 -7.76 15.53
CA ILE A 275 -11.28 -8.30 14.26
C ILE A 275 -11.26 -9.84 14.29
N VAL A 276 -10.16 -10.46 14.76
CA VAL A 276 -10.02 -11.93 14.89
C VAL A 276 -11.00 -12.48 15.93
N LEU A 277 -11.21 -11.81 17.07
CA LEU A 277 -12.18 -12.19 18.10
C LEU A 277 -13.62 -12.07 17.59
N MET A 278 -13.93 -11.01 16.81
CA MET A 278 -15.22 -10.86 16.13
C MET A 278 -15.46 -12.01 15.15
N PHE A 279 -14.46 -12.39 14.35
CA PHE A 279 -14.56 -13.52 13.43
C PHE A 279 -14.72 -14.86 14.18
N TRP A 280 -14.04 -15.05 15.32
CA TRP A 280 -14.17 -16.25 16.16
C TRP A 280 -15.56 -16.34 16.82
N LEU A 281 -16.09 -15.23 17.35
CA LEU A 281 -17.44 -15.16 17.93
C LEU A 281 -18.53 -15.37 16.87
N LEU A 282 -18.37 -14.80 15.66
CA LEU A 282 -19.27 -15.05 14.53
C LEU A 282 -19.25 -16.51 14.08
N HIS A 283 -18.07 -17.15 14.03
CA HIS A 283 -17.95 -18.56 13.68
C HIS A 283 -18.56 -19.47 14.77
N SER A 284 -18.34 -19.14 16.04
CA SER A 284 -18.91 -19.88 17.17
C SER A 284 -20.44 -19.72 17.27
N LEU A 285 -20.98 -18.54 16.99
CA LEU A 285 -22.44 -18.30 16.88
C LEU A 285 -23.05 -19.06 15.71
N HIS A 286 -22.37 -19.13 14.57
CA HIS A 286 -22.85 -19.91 13.42
C HIS A 286 -22.85 -21.41 13.72
N THR A 287 -21.87 -21.88 14.48
CA THR A 287 -21.81 -23.29 14.92
C THR A 287 -22.90 -23.59 15.96
N ILE A 288 -23.17 -22.67 16.88
CA ILE A 288 -24.26 -22.79 17.87
C ILE A 288 -25.64 -22.76 17.17
N LEU A 289 -25.86 -21.87 16.20
CA LEU A 289 -27.11 -21.84 15.43
C LEU A 289 -27.30 -23.12 14.61
N PHE A 290 -26.22 -23.64 14.03
CA PHE A 290 -26.25 -24.89 13.27
C PHE A 290 -26.59 -26.09 14.18
N LEU A 291 -25.96 -26.18 15.36
CA LEU A 291 -26.27 -27.21 16.35
C LEU A 291 -27.69 -27.07 16.92
N TRP A 292 -28.17 -25.85 17.14
CA TRP A 292 -29.55 -25.58 17.57
C TRP A 292 -30.57 -25.96 16.48
N THR A 293 -30.24 -25.75 15.20
CA THR A 293 -31.09 -26.17 14.07
C THR A 293 -31.15 -27.69 13.95
N ILE A 294 -30.04 -28.39 14.16
CA ILE A 294 -30.01 -29.86 14.20
C ILE A 294 -30.80 -30.39 15.40
N ALA A 295 -30.66 -29.75 16.57
CA ALA A 295 -31.39 -30.14 17.78
C ALA A 295 -32.90 -29.90 17.64
N SER A 296 -33.33 -28.78 17.05
CA SER A 296 -34.74 -28.46 16.84
C SER A 296 -35.40 -29.37 15.79
N GLN A 297 -34.66 -29.79 14.76
CA GLN A 297 -35.14 -30.82 13.82
C GLN A 297 -35.31 -32.18 14.50
N LYS A 298 -34.40 -32.61 15.39
CA LYS A 298 -34.56 -33.86 16.16
C LYS A 298 -35.74 -33.81 17.15
N LEU A 299 -36.01 -32.66 17.76
CA LEU A 299 -37.18 -32.47 18.64
C LEU A 299 -38.51 -32.48 17.87
N SER A 300 -38.53 -31.96 16.64
CA SER A 300 -39.72 -31.99 15.77
C SER A 300 -40.06 -33.41 15.30
N VAL A 301 -39.05 -34.23 14.98
CA VAL A 301 -39.25 -35.64 14.60
C VAL A 301 -39.75 -36.49 15.78
N ASN A 302 -39.32 -36.20 17.01
CA ASN A 302 -39.83 -36.90 18.21
C ASN A 302 -41.25 -36.47 18.60
N MET A 303 -41.68 -35.23 18.34
CA MET A 303 -43.09 -34.82 18.57
C MET A 303 -44.05 -35.34 17.51
N ALA A 304 -43.59 -35.60 16.28
CA ALA A 304 -44.39 -36.26 15.25
C ALA A 304 -44.62 -37.76 15.53
N GLY A 305 -43.78 -38.40 16.35
CA GLY A 305 -43.94 -39.81 16.76
C GLY A 305 -44.83 -40.05 17.98
N VAL A 306 -45.35 -38.99 18.63
CA VAL A 306 -46.24 -39.08 19.81
C VAL A 306 -47.72 -38.84 19.43
N PHE A 307 -48.00 -38.53 18.17
CA PHE A 307 -49.35 -38.35 17.62
C PHE A 307 -49.71 -39.36 16.52
N CYS A 308 -49.18 -40.58 16.60
CA CYS A 308 -49.65 -41.74 15.84
C CYS A 308 -49.98 -42.90 16.79
#